data_AF-A0A699ZW37-F1
#
_entry.id   AF-A0A699ZW37-F1
#
_cell.length_a   1.000
_cell.length_b   1.000
_cell.length_c   1.000
_cell.angle_alpha   90.00
_cell.angle_beta   90.00
_cell.angle_gamma   90.00
#
_symmetry.space_group_name_H-M   'P 1'
#
loop_
_entity.id
_entity.type
_entity.pdbx_description
1 polymer ?
#
loop_
_entity_poly.entity_id
_entity_poly.type
_entity_poly.pdbx_seq_one_letter_code
_entity_poly.pdbx_strand_id
1 'polypeptide(L)' 'STKRVSEAEVGAVLKKVPVKLGAGKTQLSLYDVVPAMCLGDLTRILEDYGRR' A
#
# COMPACT_ATOMS: atom_id res chain seq x y z
N SER A 1 -8.30 -22.33 -3.50
CA SER A 1 -6.96 -21.76 -3.30
C SER A 1 -7.07 -20.35 -2.78
N THR A 2 -6.89 -20.13 -1.47
CA THR A 2 -6.86 -18.77 -0.89
C THR A 2 -5.60 -18.09 -1.42
N LYS A 3 -5.77 -17.05 -2.25
CA LYS A 3 -4.66 -16.32 -2.86
C LYS A 3 -3.96 -15.54 -1.75
N ARG A 4 -2.69 -15.85 -1.46
CA ARG A 4 -1.90 -15.04 -0.52
C ARG A 4 -1.60 -13.69 -1.16
N VAL A 5 -1.67 -12.64 -0.35
CA VAL A 5 -1.39 -11.26 -0.77
C VAL A 5 0.07 -10.96 -0.42
N SER A 6 0.88 -10.59 -1.41
CA SER A 6 2.28 -10.24 -1.20
C SER A 6 2.50 -8.74 -1.02
N GLU A 7 3.55 -8.34 -0.28
CA GLU A 7 3.95 -6.93 -0.15
C GLU A 7 4.23 -6.28 -1.51
N ALA A 8 4.74 -7.05 -2.48
CA ALA A 8 4.98 -6.57 -3.84
C ALA A 8 3.68 -6.18 -4.56
N GLU A 9 2.62 -7.00 -4.43
CA GLU A 9 1.30 -6.71 -4.99
C GLU A 9 0.66 -5.51 -4.30
N VAL A 10 0.74 -5.43 -2.97
CA VAL A 10 0.25 -4.28 -2.20
C VAL A 10 0.98 -3.01 -2.63
N GLY A 11 2.31 -3.06 -2.70
CA GLY A 11 3.13 -1.93 -3.15
C GLY A 11 2.78 -1.47 -4.56
N ALA A 12 2.51 -2.40 -5.48
CA ALA A 12 2.08 -2.07 -6.84
C ALA A 12 0.71 -1.36 -6.88
N VAL A 13 -0.20 -1.64 -5.93
CA VAL A 13 -1.46 -0.91 -5.80
C VAL A 13 -1.22 0.49 -5.22
N LEU A 14 -0.43 0.60 -4.14
CA LEU A 14 -0.16 1.90 -3.50
C LEU A 14 0.54 2.89 -4.44
N LYS A 15 1.40 2.40 -5.34
CA LYS A 15 2.06 3.23 -6.37
C LYS A 15 1.08 3.92 -7.33
N LYS A 16 -0.15 3.41 -7.46
CA LYS A 16 -1.19 3.97 -8.34
C LYS A 16 -2.02 5.05 -7.66
N VAL A 17 -1.91 5.22 -6.34
CA VAL A 17 -2.69 6.19 -5.58
C VAL A 17 -1.90 7.49 -5.45
N PRO A 18 -2.31 8.59 -6.11
CA PRO A 18 -1.59 9.85 -6.02
C PRO A 18 -1.87 10.57 -4.69
N VAL A 19 -0.84 11.14 -4.09
CA VAL A 19 -0.88 11.96 -2.89
C VAL A 19 -0.33 13.34 -3.23
N LYS A 20 -1.12 14.38 -2.97
CA LYS A 20 -0.73 15.78 -3.16
C LYS A 20 -0.16 16.35 -1.86
N LEU A 21 1.05 16.90 -1.93
CA LEU A 21 1.75 17.51 -0.80
C LEU A 21 2.01 19.00 -1.08
N GLY A 22 2.24 19.78 -0.02
CA GLY A 22 2.61 21.20 -0.14
C GLY A 22 1.59 22.04 -0.92
N ALA A 23 0.30 21.90 -0.58
CA ALA A 23 -0.82 22.51 -1.32
C ALA A 23 -0.91 22.10 -2.80
N GLY A 24 -0.43 20.91 -3.15
CA GLY A 24 -0.48 20.36 -4.51
C GLY A 24 0.73 20.67 -5.39
N LYS A 25 1.78 21.28 -4.83
CA LYS A 25 3.04 21.55 -5.56
C LYS A 25 3.86 20.29 -5.82
N THR A 26 3.70 19.27 -4.99
CA THR A 26 4.36 17.98 -5.14
C THR A 26 3.31 16.88 -5.21
N GLN A 27 3.48 15.96 -6.16
CA GLN A 27 2.67 14.76 -6.26
C GLN A 27 3.58 13.54 -6.14
N LEU A 28 3.31 12.72 -5.12
CA LEU A 28 3.97 11.44 -4.87
C LEU A 28 2.93 10.32 -4.95
N SER A 29 3.35 9.07 -5.03
CA SER A 29 2.44 7.96 -4.79
C SER A 29 2.24 7.71 -3.30
N LEU A 30 1.15 7.05 -2.93
CA LEU A 30 0.93 6.61 -1.56
C LEU A 30 2.06 5.70 -1.08
N TYR A 31 2.64 4.91 -1.98
CA TYR A 31 3.80 4.08 -1.67
C TYR A 31 5.02 4.91 -1.22
N ASP A 32 5.26 6.06 -1.83
CA ASP A 32 6.43 6.89 -1.54
C ASP A 32 6.34 7.61 -0.19
N VAL A 33 5.12 7.76 0.36
CA VAL A 33 4.86 8.49 1.61
C VAL A 33 4.49 7.58 2.77
N VAL A 34 4.24 6.30 2.52
CA VAL A 34 3.94 5.32 3.55
C VAL A 34 5.24 4.81 4.18
N PRO A 35 5.40 4.87 5.51
CA PRO A 35 6.53 4.26 6.19
C PRO A 35 6.62 2.75 5.90
N ALA A 36 7.82 2.22 5.70
CA ALA A 36 8.02 0.81 5.34
C ALA A 36 7.34 -0.18 6.30
N MET A 37 7.32 0.12 7.61
CA MET A 37 6.63 -0.71 8.61
C MET A 37 5.13 -0.84 8.34
N CYS A 38 4.48 0.23 7.88
CA CYS A 38 3.05 0.23 7.59
C CYS A 38 2.69 -0.65 6.38
N LEU A 39 3.62 -0.88 5.44
CA LEU A 39 3.38 -1.77 4.30
C LEU A 39 3.24 -3.23 4.73
N GLY A 40 4.10 -3.67 5.67
CA GLY A 40 4.03 -5.02 6.23
C GLY A 40 2.76 -5.22 7.04
N ASP A 41 2.38 -4.24 7.87
CA ASP A 41 1.13 -4.31 8.65
C ASP A 41 -0.11 -4.34 7.75
N LEU A 42 -0.15 -3.49 6.72
CA LEU A 42 -1.24 -3.50 5.74
C LEU A 42 -1.33 -4.85 5.02
N THR A 43 -0.20 -5.43 4.63
CA THR A 43 -0.17 -6.74 3.96
C THR A 43 -0.74 -7.83 4.86
N ARG A 44 -0.38 -7.85 6.15
CA ARG A 44 -0.95 -8.79 7.13
C ARG A 44 -2.47 -8.63 7.28
N ILE A 45 -2.95 -7.39 7.41
CA ILE A 45 -4.38 -7.10 7.51
C ILE A 45 -5.15 -7.58 6.27
N LEU A 46 -4.59 -7.36 5.07
CA LEU A 46 -5.19 -7.80 3.81
C LEU A 46 -5.21 -9.33 3.69
N GLU A 47 -4.16 -10.01 4.13
CA GLU A 47 -4.16 -11.47 4.20
C GLU A 47 -5.23 -11.98 5.18
N ASP A 48 -5.34 -11.39 6.37
CA ASP A 48 -6.34 -11.76 7.37
C ASP A 48 -7.77 -11.54 6.86
N TYR A 49 -7.99 -10.47 6.10
CA TYR A 49 -9.26 -10.22 5.44
C TYR A 49 -9.57 -11.28 4.39
N GLY A 50 -8.63 -11.62 3.51
CA GLY A 50 -8.83 -12.63 2.46
C GLY A 50 -8.93 -14.08 2.97
N ARG A 51 -8.61 -14.31 4.25
CA ARG A 51 -8.84 -15.59 4.96
C ARG A 51 -10.28 -15.75 5.46
N ARG A 52 -11.06 -14.65 5.54
CA ARG A 52 -12.49 -14.65 5.86
C ARG A 52 -13.33 -14.85 4.61
#